data_AF-A0A5D2QV77-F1
#
_entry.id   AF-A0A5D2QV77-F1
#
_cell.length_a   1.000
_cell.length_b   1.000
_cell.length_c   1.000
_cell.angle_alpha   90.00
_cell.angle_beta   90.00
_cell.angle_gamma   90.00
#
_symmetry.space_group_name_H-M   'P 1'
#
loop_
_entity.id
_entity.type
_entity.pdbx_description
1 polymer ?
#
loop_
_entity_poly.entity_id
_entity_poly.type
_entity_poly.pdbx_seq_one_letter_code
_entity_poly.pdbx_strand_id
1 'polypeptide(L)' 'MLEGKAVIGDTDMLQTMQQDALHLAAKALDFFDVTEATDIARFVKK' A
#
# COMPACT_ATOMS: atom_id res chain seq x y z
N MET A 1 12.10 -4.77 2.46
CA MET A 1 11.57 -4.70 1.08
C MET A 1 10.48 -5.74 0.87
N LEU A 2 9.23 -5.28 0.85
CA LEU A 2 8.04 -6.06 0.47
C LEU A 2 7.58 -5.78 -0.97
N GLU A 3 8.31 -4.90 -1.67
CA GLU A 3 8.07 -4.54 -3.06
C GLU A 3 7.97 -5.79 -3.96
N GLY A 4 6.88 -5.88 -4.72
CA GLY A 4 6.62 -7.01 -5.63
C GLY A 4 6.07 -8.28 -4.99
N LYS A 5 5.81 -8.31 -3.67
CA LYS A 5 5.19 -9.47 -3.00
C LYS A 5 3.72 -9.30 -2.66
N ALA A 6 3.20 -8.08 -2.76
CA ALA A 6 1.81 -7.78 -2.48
C ALA A 6 0.90 -8.42 -3.55
N VAL A 7 -0.15 -9.10 -3.09
CA VAL A 7 -1.15 -9.76 -3.93
C VAL A 7 -2.47 -9.03 -3.72
N ILE A 8 -3.10 -8.61 -4.82
CA ILE A 8 -4.42 -7.99 -4.79
C ILE A 8 -5.47 -9.10 -4.67
N GLY A 9 -6.35 -8.99 -3.67
CA GLY A 9 -7.45 -9.93 -3.47
C GLY A 9 -8.62 -9.67 -4.40
N ASP A 10 -9.25 -8.51 -4.27
CA ASP A 10 -10.37 -8.05 -5.11
C ASP A 10 -10.37 -6.53 -5.22
N THR A 11 -10.80 -6.00 -6.36
CA THR A 11 -10.84 -4.56 -6.63
C THR A 11 -11.60 -4.23 -7.92
N ASP A 12 -12.23 -3.05 -7.95
CA ASP A 12 -12.82 -2.42 -9.12
C ASP A 12 -11.94 -1.29 -9.70
N MET A 13 -10.74 -1.09 -9.16
CA MET A 13 -9.82 -0.04 -9.59
C MET A 13 -9.21 -0.36 -10.96
N LEU A 14 -8.89 0.69 -11.71
CA LEU A 14 -8.06 0.57 -12.93
C LEU A 14 -6.67 0.01 -12.59
N GLN A 15 -6.07 -0.75 -13.50
CA GLN A 15 -4.76 -1.38 -13.29
C GLN A 15 -3.65 -0.39 -12.87
N THR A 16 -3.67 0.82 -13.43
CA THR A 16 -2.70 1.87 -13.06
C THR A 16 -2.91 2.35 -11.63
N MET A 17 -4.15 2.54 -11.21
CA MET A 17 -4.51 2.91 -9.83
C MET A 17 -4.15 1.80 -8.84
N GLN A 18 -4.31 0.53 -9.24
CA GLN A 18 -3.84 -0.62 -8.44
C GLN A 18 -2.32 -0.57 -8.23
N GLN A 19 -1.55 -0.29 -9.28
CA GLN A 19 -0.10 -0.18 -9.19
C GLN A 19 0.33 0.98 -8.29
N ASP A 20 -0.34 2.13 -8.39
CA ASP A 20 -0.09 3.28 -7.54
C ASP A 20 -0.40 2.97 -6.07
N ALA A 21 -1.52 2.28 -5.80
CA ALA A 21 -1.87 1.86 -4.45
C ALA A 21 -0.84 0.87 -3.85
N LEU A 22 -0.33 -0.07 -4.66
CA LEU A 22 0.73 -0.98 -4.24
C LEU A 22 2.04 -0.25 -3.92
N HIS A 23 2.45 0.70 -4.76
CA HIS A 23 3.65 1.50 -4.51
C HIS A 23 3.50 2.36 -3.25
N LEU A 24 2.33 2.98 -3.04
CA LEU A 24 2.08 3.83 -1.89
C LEU A 24 2.07 3.02 -0.59
N ALA A 25 1.44 1.84 -0.60
CA ALA A 25 1.44 0.93 0.55
C ALA A 25 2.85 0.39 0.85
N ALA A 26 3.64 0.01 -0.17
CA ALA A 26 5.02 -0.42 0.02
C ALA A 26 5.87 0.70 0.64
N LYS A 27 5.74 1.93 0.13
CA LYS A 27 6.44 3.11 0.66
C LYS A 27 6.05 3.42 2.11
N ALA A 28 4.79 3.22 2.50
CA ALA A 28 4.37 3.42 3.89
C ALA A 28 5.13 2.49 4.85
N LEU A 29 5.41 1.26 4.42
CA LEU A 29 6.16 0.26 5.21
C LEU A 29 7.67 0.57 5.32
N ASP A 30 8.17 1.55 4.58
CA ASP A 30 9.53 2.08 4.81
C ASP A 30 9.57 3.05 6.01
N PHE A 31 8.41 3.59 6.43
CA PHE A 31 8.30 4.58 7.51
C PHE A 31 7.64 4.03 8.79
N PHE A 32 6.78 3.03 8.66
CA PHE A 32 5.95 2.52 9.75
C PHE A 32 6.06 1.00 9.87
N ASP A 33 6.02 0.50 11.10
CA ASP A 33 5.90 -0.93 11.37
C ASP A 33 4.51 -1.43 10.94
N VAL A 34 4.41 -2.72 10.57
CA VAL A 34 3.14 -3.36 10.17
C VAL A 34 2.06 -3.31 11.26
N THR A 35 2.45 -3.11 12.52
CA THR A 35 1.54 -2.92 13.65
C THR A 35 0.94 -1.50 13.73
N GLU A 36 1.52 -0.52 13.03
CA GLU A 36 1.10 0.89 13.01
C GLU A 36 0.03 1.18 11.95
N ALA A 37 -1.01 0.34 11.90
CA ALA A 37 -2.02 0.35 10.83
C ALA A 37 -2.71 1.71 10.63
N THR A 38 -2.87 2.51 11.69
CA THR A 38 -3.51 3.83 11.61
C THR A 38 -2.65 4.82 10.82
N ASP A 39 -1.34 4.82 11.02
CA ASP A 39 -0.43 5.77 10.38
C ASP A 39 -0.13 5.37 8.94
N ILE A 40 -0.05 4.06 8.67
CA ILE A 40 -0.05 3.53 7.29
C ILE A 40 -1.30 3.97 6.53
N ALA A 41 -2.50 3.78 7.11
CA ALA A 41 -3.75 4.17 6.45
C ALA A 41 -3.83 5.69 6.22
N ARG A 42 -3.33 6.51 7.16
CA ARG A 42 -3.25 7.97 6.99
C ARG A 42 -2.29 8.36 5.88
N PHE A 43 -1.15 7.68 5.76
CA PHE A 43 -0.17 7.94 4.71
C PHE A 43 -0.74 7.63 3.32
N VAL A 44 -1.42 6.49 3.19
CA VAL A 44 -2.03 6.05 1.93
C VAL A 44 -3.23 6.91 1.51
N LYS A 45 -4.00 7.44 2.46
CA LYS A 45 -5.21 8.24 2.18
C LYS A 45 -4.93 9.66 1.67
N LYS A 46 -3.77 10.23 1.98
CA LYS A 46 -3.44 11.64 1.66
C LYS A 46 -3.39 11.90 0.17
#